data_AF-A0A842X9Y5-F1
#
_entry.id   AF-A0A842X9Y5-F1
#
_cell.length_a   1.000
_cell.length_b   1.000
_cell.length_c   1.000
_cell.angle_alpha   90.00
_cell.angle_beta   90.00
_cell.angle_gamma   90.00
#
_symmetry.space_group_name_H-M   'P 1'
#
loop_
_entity.id
_entity.type
_entity.pdbx_description
1 polymer ?
#
loop_
_entity_poly.entity_id
_entity_poly.type
_entity_poly.pdbx_seq_one_letter_code
_entity_poly.pdbx_strand_id
1 'polypeptide(L)'
;MEDNIIPYNVALGNGSLENFSINNVNMIVKKEENNKIETKRLDDLEFNRVDLIKIDVEGFELDVLDGAKNTIMKHRPKIILEVHSKDLFKSCTEFLKKLDYRIEYYGRKTKNEGMDLVQNLFFTPK
;
A
#
# COMPACT_ATOMS: atom_id res chain seq x y z
N MET A 1 -9.01 -10.77 -27.44
CA MET A 1 -8.06 -10.18 -26.48
C MET A 1 -7.90 -11.21 -25.39
N GLU A 2 -6.68 -11.62 -25.07
CA GLU A 2 -6.45 -12.47 -23.90
C GLU A 2 -6.67 -11.61 -22.64
N ASP A 3 -7.49 -12.12 -21.71
CA ASP A 3 -7.69 -11.49 -20.41
C ASP A 3 -6.43 -11.65 -19.57
N ASN A 4 -5.59 -10.61 -19.56
CA ASN A 4 -4.37 -10.52 -18.76
C ASN A 4 -4.62 -9.93 -17.36
N ILE A 5 -5.86 -10.06 -16.86
CA ILE A 5 -6.29 -9.49 -15.57
C ILE A 5 -6.75 -10.65 -14.69
N ILE A 6 -6.05 -10.85 -13.57
CA ILE A 6 -6.39 -11.87 -12.57
C ILE A 6 -6.78 -11.14 -11.28
N PRO A 7 -8.07 -11.10 -10.91
CA PRO A 7 -8.50 -10.51 -9.65
C PRO A 7 -8.28 -11.48 -8.49
N TYR A 8 -7.77 -10.95 -7.37
CA TYR A 8 -7.70 -11.66 -6.10
C TYR A 8 -8.62 -10.98 -5.10
N ASN A 9 -9.68 -11.67 -4.65
CA ASN A 9 -10.63 -11.14 -3.67
C ASN A 9 -10.09 -11.32 -2.24
N VAL A 10 -9.04 -10.58 -1.90
CA VAL A 10 -8.37 -10.61 -0.60
C VAL A 10 -7.96 -9.21 -0.18
N ALA A 11 -7.96 -8.94 1.13
CA ALA A 11 -7.30 -7.76 1.66
C ALA A 11 -5.79 -8.03 1.74
N LEU A 12 -4.97 -7.13 1.19
CA LEU A 12 -3.51 -7.22 1.33
C LEU A 12 -3.05 -6.51 2.60
N GLY A 13 -2.04 -7.07 3.26
CA GLY A 13 -1.46 -6.55 4.49
C GLY A 13 -0.29 -7.42 4.95
N ASN A 14 0.01 -7.39 6.24
CA ASN A 14 1.14 -8.12 6.84
C ASN A 14 0.83 -9.61 7.14
N GLY A 15 -0.38 -10.10 6.81
CA GLY A 15 -0.82 -11.47 7.09
C GLY A 15 -1.55 -11.63 8.43
N SER A 16 -1.91 -10.52 9.08
CA SER A 16 -2.62 -10.52 10.37
C SER A 16 -4.09 -10.12 10.23
N LEU A 17 -4.81 -10.21 11.35
CA LEU A 17 -6.18 -9.75 11.50
C LEU A 17 -6.18 -8.24 11.78
N GLU A 18 -6.73 -7.46 10.86
CA GLU A 18 -6.72 -5.99 10.93
C GLU A 18 -8.12 -5.45 11.29
N ASN A 19 -8.17 -4.42 12.12
CA ASN A 19 -9.40 -3.69 12.44
C ASN A 19 -9.69 -2.66 11.36
N PHE A 20 -10.97 -2.52 10.98
CA PHE A 20 -11.38 -1.52 9.99
C PHE A 20 -12.73 -0.89 10.30
N SER A 21 -12.97 0.26 9.66
CA SER A 21 -14.27 0.92 9.64
C SER A 21 -14.70 1.18 8.20
N ILE A 22 -16.01 1.25 7.98
CA ILE A 22 -16.58 1.65 6.68
C ILE A 22 -17.09 3.08 6.83
N ASN A 23 -16.58 3.99 6.03
CA ASN A 23 -17.01 5.38 6.06
C ASN A 23 -18.35 5.60 5.30
N ASN A 24 -18.89 6.82 5.35
CA ASN A 24 -20.18 7.16 4.74
C ASN A 24 -20.22 7.04 3.20
N VAL A 25 -19.08 6.81 2.55
CA VAL A 25 -18.94 6.59 1.11
C VAL A 25 -18.54 5.14 0.77
N ASN A 26 -18.74 4.21 1.72
CA ASN A 26 -18.45 2.78 1.58
C ASN A 26 -16.98 2.42 1.34
N MET A 27 -16.03 3.26 1.78
CA MET A 27 -14.61 2.92 1.75
C MET A 27 -14.17 2.31 3.09
N ILE A 28 -13.34 1.27 2.99
CA ILE A 28 -12.68 0.65 4.13
C ILE A 28 -11.48 1.51 4.50
N VAL A 29 -11.41 1.94 5.77
CA VAL A 29 -10.30 2.74 6.29
C VAL A 29 -9.74 2.10 7.55
N LYS A 30 -8.42 2.21 7.75
CA LYS A 30 -7.75 1.68 8.95
C LYS A 30 -8.19 2.46 10.19
N LYS A 31 -8.91 1.80 11.10
CA LYS A 31 -9.43 2.40 12.34
C LYS A 31 -9.78 1.32 13.36
N GLU A 32 -9.57 1.64 14.64
CA GLU A 32 -9.94 0.79 15.77
C GLU A 32 -11.47 0.73 15.94
N GLU A 33 -12.12 -0.23 15.30
CA GLU A 33 -13.55 -0.55 15.43
C GLU A 33 -13.77 -2.07 15.51
N ASN A 34 -15.01 -2.52 15.72
CA ASN A 34 -15.34 -3.94 15.94
C ASN A 34 -15.28 -4.80 14.66
N ASN A 35 -15.10 -4.21 13.48
CA ASN A 35 -14.98 -5.00 12.25
C ASN A 35 -13.54 -5.46 12.06
N LYS A 36 -13.37 -6.73 11.73
CA LYS A 36 -12.06 -7.35 11.52
C LYS A 36 -12.00 -8.06 10.19
N ILE A 37 -10.85 -7.98 9.53
CA ILE A 37 -10.61 -8.68 8.28
C ILE A 37 -9.23 -9.34 8.32
N GLU A 38 -9.15 -10.58 7.87
CA GLU A 38 -7.89 -11.27 7.70
C GLU A 38 -7.19 -10.74 6.45
N THR A 39 -5.93 -10.35 6.59
CA THR A 39 -5.10 -9.90 5.47
C THR A 39 -4.20 -11.01 4.96
N LYS A 40 -3.86 -10.97 3.68
CA LYS A 40 -2.83 -11.81 3.07
C LYS A 40 -1.60 -10.98 2.72
N ARG A 41 -0.43 -11.60 2.77
CA ARG A 41 0.80 -10.98 2.28
C ARG A 41 0.85 -11.09 0.76
N LEU A 42 1.32 -10.04 0.09
CA LEU A 42 1.58 -10.10 -1.34
C LEU A 42 2.64 -11.16 -1.66
N ASP A 43 3.60 -11.34 -0.75
CA ASP A 43 4.65 -12.35 -0.86
C ASP A 43 4.11 -13.79 -0.96
N ASP A 44 2.90 -14.07 -0.45
CA ASP A 44 2.28 -15.40 -0.50
C ASP A 44 1.60 -15.71 -1.85
N LEU A 45 1.50 -14.73 -2.76
CA LEU A 45 0.88 -14.90 -4.09
C LEU A 45 1.86 -15.30 -5.20
N GLU A 46 3.17 -15.34 -4.90
CA GLU A 46 4.25 -15.83 -5.78
C GLU A 46 4.16 -15.39 -7.26
N PHE A 47 4.60 -14.15 -7.54
CA PHE A 47 4.70 -13.65 -8.92
C PHE A 47 6.04 -14.03 -9.57
N ASN A 48 6.01 -14.35 -10.88
CA ASN A 48 7.23 -14.61 -11.67
C ASN A 48 8.06 -13.34 -11.87
N ARG A 49 7.40 -12.21 -12.12
CA ARG A 49 8.01 -10.89 -12.33
C ARG A 49 7.01 -9.80 -11.94
N VAL A 50 7.51 -8.76 -11.27
CA VAL A 50 6.74 -7.57 -10.92
C VAL A 50 7.55 -6.34 -11.34
N ASP A 51 7.03 -5.55 -12.27
CA ASP A 51 7.69 -4.34 -12.76
C ASP A 51 7.19 -3.06 -12.08
N LEU A 52 5.95 -3.09 -11.58
CA LEU A 52 5.26 -1.97 -10.96
C LEU A 52 4.32 -2.47 -9.85
N ILE A 53 4.29 -1.78 -8.73
CA ILE A 53 3.26 -1.94 -7.69
C ILE A 53 2.56 -0.59 -7.51
N LYS A 54 1.23 -0.58 -7.54
CA LYS A 54 0.41 0.54 -7.05
C LYS A 54 -0.19 0.15 -5.69
N ILE A 55 -0.07 1.04 -4.70
CA ILE A 55 -0.64 0.88 -3.36
C ILE A 55 -1.49 2.12 -3.06
N ASP A 56 -2.76 1.87 -2.75
CA ASP A 56 -3.81 2.86 -2.51
C ASP A 56 -4.87 2.15 -1.67
N VAL A 57 -4.67 2.21 -0.34
CA VAL A 57 -5.31 1.30 0.63
C VAL A 57 -5.74 2.01 1.91
N GLU A 58 -5.96 3.33 1.86
CA GLU A 58 -6.69 4.09 2.88
C GLU A 58 -6.22 3.85 4.34
N GLY A 59 -4.90 3.85 4.55
CA GLY A 59 -4.27 3.74 5.88
C GLY A 59 -3.56 2.43 6.18
N PHE A 60 -3.68 1.43 5.30
CA PHE A 60 -2.99 0.13 5.41
C PHE A 60 -1.64 0.07 4.65
N GLU A 61 -1.09 1.22 4.24
CA GLU A 61 0.03 1.28 3.30
C GLU A 61 1.28 0.57 3.85
N LEU A 62 1.61 0.82 5.11
CA LEU A 62 2.79 0.23 5.73
C LEU A 62 2.65 -1.28 5.89
N ASP A 63 1.44 -1.77 6.20
CA ASP A 63 1.17 -3.20 6.36
C ASP A 63 1.26 -3.93 5.01
N VAL A 64 0.75 -3.31 3.94
CA VAL A 64 0.90 -3.84 2.58
C VAL A 64 2.37 -3.86 2.16
N LEU A 65 3.12 -2.79 2.46
CA LEU A 65 4.56 -2.76 2.18
C LEU A 65 5.33 -3.84 2.94
N ASP A 66 4.98 -4.09 4.20
CA ASP A 66 5.60 -5.15 5.01
C ASP A 66 5.29 -6.55 4.46
N GLY A 67 4.02 -6.81 4.11
CA GLY A 67 3.61 -8.05 3.46
C GLY A 67 4.09 -8.23 2.02
N ALA A 68 4.66 -7.20 1.40
CA ALA A 68 5.24 -7.23 0.05
C ALA A 68 6.77 -7.19 0.04
N LYS A 69 7.41 -7.22 1.22
CA LYS A 69 8.83 -6.95 1.37
C LYS A 69 9.70 -7.86 0.50
N ASN A 70 9.46 -9.17 0.48
CA ASN A 70 10.28 -10.10 -0.28
C ASN A 70 10.08 -9.90 -1.80
N THR A 71 8.85 -9.65 -2.22
CA THR A 71 8.50 -9.31 -3.62
C THR A 71 9.23 -8.04 -4.07
N ILE A 72 9.21 -6.99 -3.25
CA ILE A 72 9.87 -5.70 -3.50
C ILE A 72 11.39 -5.88 -3.60
N MET A 73 11.99 -6.68 -2.70
CA MET A 73 13.43 -6.95 -2.69
C MET A 73 13.86 -7.81 -3.89
N LYS A 74 13.08 -8.84 -4.24
CA LYS A 74 13.38 -9.79 -5.32
C LYS A 74 13.26 -9.17 -6.70
N HIS A 75 12.17 -8.43 -6.95
CA HIS A 75 11.83 -7.95 -8.28
C HIS A 75 12.21 -6.49 -8.55
N ARG A 76 12.52 -5.72 -7.48
CA ARG A 76 12.87 -4.30 -7.59
C ARG A 76 11.87 -3.47 -8.42
N PRO A 77 10.54 -3.62 -8.24
CA PRO A 77 9.55 -2.91 -9.06
C PRO A 77 9.58 -1.40 -8.80
N LYS A 78 9.12 -0.58 -9.75
CA LYS A 78 8.75 0.80 -9.42
C LYS A 78 7.52 0.80 -8.51
N ILE A 79 7.35 1.80 -7.65
CA ILE A 79 6.22 1.83 -6.70
C ILE A 79 5.49 3.17 -6.79
N ILE A 80 4.18 3.12 -7.01
CA ILE A 80 3.26 4.24 -6.83
C ILE A 80 2.55 4.02 -5.51
N LEU A 81 2.66 4.98 -4.59
CA LEU A 81 2.11 4.87 -3.25
C LEU A 81 1.29 6.13 -2.92
N GLU A 82 0.00 5.96 -2.64
CA GLU A 82 -0.82 7.01 -2.04
C GLU A 82 -0.82 6.85 -0.53
N VAL A 83 -0.27 7.83 0.19
CA VAL A 83 -0.23 7.84 1.66
C VAL A 83 -1.34 8.71 2.22
N HIS A 84 -2.03 8.21 3.25
CA HIS A 84 -3.23 8.83 3.82
C HIS A 84 -2.99 9.63 5.11
N SER A 85 -1.73 9.85 5.51
CA SER A 85 -1.37 10.76 6.60
C SER A 85 0.10 11.19 6.53
N LYS A 86 0.48 12.21 7.33
CA LYS A 86 1.90 12.61 7.48
C LYS A 86 2.75 11.51 8.12
N ASP A 87 2.18 10.73 9.04
CA ASP A 87 2.89 9.64 9.70
C ASP A 87 3.08 8.46 8.76
N LEU A 88 2.09 8.18 7.90
CA LEU A 88 2.20 7.19 6.82
C LEU A 88 3.22 7.63 5.78
N PHE A 89 3.24 8.91 5.40
CA PHE A 89 4.32 9.46 4.56
C PHE A 89 5.69 9.16 5.17
N LYS A 90 5.91 9.48 6.44
CA LYS A 90 7.21 9.31 7.11
C LYS A 90 7.59 7.83 7.23
N SER A 91 6.68 6.98 7.69
CA SER A 91 6.95 5.56 7.93
C SER A 91 7.18 4.79 6.62
N CYS A 92 6.35 5.01 5.60
CA CYS A 92 6.50 4.34 4.30
C CYS A 92 7.77 4.78 3.57
N THR A 93 8.10 6.08 3.61
CA THR A 93 9.33 6.58 2.98
C THR A 93 10.58 6.02 3.66
N GLU A 94 10.61 5.96 4.99
CA GLU A 94 11.73 5.34 5.72
C GLU A 94 11.80 3.83 5.50
N PHE A 95 10.68 3.13 5.38
CA PHE A 95 10.65 1.71 5.01
C PHE A 95 11.28 1.48 3.64
N LEU A 96 10.80 2.16 2.60
CA LEU A 96 11.29 1.99 1.23
C LEU A 96 12.74 2.44 1.08
N LYS A 97 13.15 3.52 1.77
CA LYS A 97 14.53 3.97 1.81
C LYS A 97 15.50 2.92 2.37
N LYS A 98 15.09 2.15 3.40
CA LYS A 98 15.88 1.01 3.92
C LYS A 98 16.02 -0.13 2.90
N LEU A 99 15.09 -0.24 1.96
CA LEU A 99 15.16 -1.19 0.85
C LEU A 99 15.87 -0.59 -0.38
N ASP A 100 16.61 0.50 -0.19
CA ASP A 100 17.35 1.23 -1.22
C ASP A 100 16.48 1.69 -2.40
N TYR A 101 15.34 2.30 -2.06
CA TYR A 101 14.52 3.09 -2.97
C TYR A 101 14.74 4.58 -2.72
N ARG A 102 14.40 5.39 -3.72
CA ARG A 102 14.29 6.84 -3.61
C ARG A 102 12.94 7.31 -4.13
N ILE A 103 12.46 8.44 -3.61
CA ILE A 103 11.34 9.15 -4.23
C ILE A 103 11.88 9.84 -5.47
N GLU A 104 11.31 9.54 -6.62
CA GLU A 104 11.61 10.18 -7.90
C GLU A 104 10.61 11.30 -8.18
N TYR A 105 9.33 11.14 -7.80
CA TYR A 105 8.33 12.21 -7.91
C TYR A 105 7.42 12.31 -6.68
N TYR A 106 7.12 13.57 -6.32
CA TYR A 106 6.05 13.92 -5.40
C TYR A 106 4.81 14.30 -6.23
N GLY A 107 3.79 13.48 -6.17
CA GLY A 107 2.52 13.69 -6.86
C GLY A 107 1.59 14.66 -6.14
N ARG A 108 0.33 14.65 -6.57
CA ARG A 108 -0.74 15.49 -6.02
C ARG A 108 -0.85 15.29 -4.51
N LYS A 109 -1.03 16.42 -3.82
CA LYS A 109 -1.24 16.52 -2.38
C LYS A 109 -2.61 17.14 -2.15
N THR A 110 -3.48 16.44 -1.42
CA THR A 110 -4.86 16.86 -1.17
C THR A 110 -5.13 16.84 0.33
N LYS A 111 -5.94 17.79 0.80
CA LYS A 111 -6.47 17.79 2.16
C LYS A 111 -7.98 17.96 2.05
N ASN A 112 -8.72 16.93 2.42
CA ASN A 112 -10.19 16.98 2.45
C ASN A 112 -10.66 17.36 3.87
N GLU A 113 -11.83 17.96 3.99
CA GLU A 113 -12.44 18.20 5.30
C GLU A 113 -12.61 16.87 6.06
N GLY A 114 -12.10 16.80 7.29
CA GLY A 114 -12.18 15.59 8.11
C GLY A 114 -11.21 14.46 7.75
N MET A 115 -10.37 14.61 6.72
CA MET A 115 -9.31 13.64 6.40
C MET A 115 -7.92 14.21 6.69
N ASP A 116 -7.00 13.29 6.96
CA ASP A 116 -5.58 13.60 6.99
C ASP A 116 -5.04 13.92 5.59
N LEU A 117 -3.77 14.34 5.54
CA LEU A 117 -3.11 14.69 4.30
C LEU A 117 -2.93 13.45 3.41
N VAL A 118 -3.52 13.48 2.21
CA VAL A 118 -3.33 12.45 1.18
C VAL A 118 -2.29 12.89 0.16
N GLN A 119 -1.33 12.04 -0.18
CA GLN A 119 -0.30 12.35 -1.17
C GLN A 119 0.12 11.13 -2.00
N ASN A 120 0.16 11.31 -3.32
CA ASN A 120 0.77 10.32 -4.23
C ASN A 120 2.29 10.48 -4.26
N LEU A 121 3.02 9.37 -4.21
CA LEU A 121 4.47 9.30 -4.26
C LEU A 121 4.89 8.27 -5.31
N PHE A 122 5.98 8.56 -6.02
CA PHE A 122 6.59 7.63 -6.96
C PHE A 122 8.01 7.28 -6.53
N PHE A 123 8.27 6.00 -6.34
CA PHE A 123 9.56 5.47 -5.93
C PHE A 123 10.21 4.65 -7.04
N THR A 124 11.53 4.76 -7.13
CA THR A 124 12.36 3.90 -7.97
C THR A 124 13.43 3.22 -7.12
N PRO A 125 13.80 1.95 -7.44
CA PRO A 125 15.01 1.36 -6.90
C PRO A 125 16.22 2.23 -7.29
N LYS A 126 17.19 2.38 -6.37
CA LYS A 126 18.50 2.91 -6.72
C LYS A 126 19.36 1.87 -7.44
#